data_AF-B9T7B1-F1
#
_entry.id   AF-B9T7B1-F1
#
_cell.length_a   1.000
_cell.length_b   1.000
_cell.length_c   1.000
_cell.angle_alpha   90.00
_cell.angle_beta   90.00
_cell.angle_gamma   90.00
#
_symmetry.space_group_name_H-M   'P 1'
#
loop_
_entity.id
_entity.type
_entity.pdbx_description
1 polymer ?
#
loop_
_entity_poly.entity_id
_entity_poly.type
_entity_poly.pdbx_seq_one_letter_code
_entity_poly.pdbx_strand_id
1 'polypeptide(L)'
;MTSVCAEVAEFHPTIKNWHIESYGRAEEFHSPKAHLRCSPGQSISSIKFASFGTPLGTCGSYQQGPCHAPASYDIVEKKCIGKERCIVTIANSNFGQDPCPNVLKRLSVEAVCAPTNWRG
;
A
#
# COMPACT_ATOMS: atom_id res chain seq x y z
N MET A 1 -12.48 0.00 18.40
CA MET A 1 -11.48 0.24 17.33
C MET A 1 -11.45 -0.99 16.44
N THR A 2 -11.35 -0.82 15.12
CA THR A 2 -11.30 -1.93 14.16
C THR A 2 -9.98 -1.91 13.40
N SER A 3 -9.56 -3.04 12.84
CA SER A 3 -8.35 -3.13 11.99
C SER A 3 -8.77 -3.32 10.54
N VAL A 4 -8.09 -2.64 9.63
CA VAL A 4 -8.24 -2.82 8.18
C VAL A 4 -6.87 -3.04 7.55
N CYS A 5 -6.81 -3.85 6.51
CA CYS A 5 -5.57 -4.22 5.86
C CYS A 5 -5.62 -3.99 4.35
N ALA A 6 -4.46 -3.76 3.76
CA ALA A 6 -4.26 -3.76 2.33
C ALA A 6 -2.94 -4.44 2.00
N GLU A 7 -2.94 -5.30 0.98
CA GLU A 7 -1.74 -5.95 0.47
C GLU A 7 -1.76 -5.93 -1.05
N VAL A 8 -0.71 -5.37 -1.66
CA VAL A 8 -0.61 -5.26 -3.12
C VAL A 8 0.85 -5.45 -3.55
N ALA A 9 1.07 -6.22 -4.61
CA ALA A 9 2.39 -6.45 -5.19
C ALA A 9 2.80 -5.32 -6.14
N GLU A 10 4.12 -5.07 -6.27
CA GLU A 10 4.66 -4.04 -7.19
C GLU A 10 4.49 -4.43 -8.67
N PHE A 11 4.34 -5.73 -8.96
CA PHE A 11 4.12 -6.25 -10.30
C PHE A 11 2.68 -6.71 -10.47
N HIS A 12 1.94 -6.01 -11.32
CA HIS A 12 0.74 -6.54 -11.93
C HIS A 12 1.07 -6.75 -13.41
N PRO A 13 1.15 -8.00 -13.91
CA PRO A 13 1.18 -8.21 -15.35
C PRO A 13 -0.17 -7.72 -15.85
N THR A 14 -0.21 -6.55 -16.46
CA THR A 14 -1.27 -6.27 -17.43
C THR A 14 -1.02 -7.26 -18.56
N ILE A 15 -1.59 -8.47 -18.46
CA ILE A 15 -1.77 -9.32 -19.63
C ILE A 15 -2.76 -8.56 -20.51
N LYS A 16 -2.25 -7.61 -21.30
CA LYS A 16 -2.96 -7.19 -22.50
C LYS A 16 -2.91 -8.40 -23.41
N ASN A 17 -4.07 -9.01 -23.60
CA ASN A 17 -4.26 -9.93 -24.71
C ASN A 17 -3.74 -9.23 -25.98
N TRP A 18 -2.85 -9.94 -26.68
CA TRP A 18 -2.18 -9.55 -27.91
C TRP A 18 -3.16 -9.06 -28.98
N HIS A 19 -3.28 -7.75 -29.16
CA HIS A 19 -3.76 -7.18 -30.42
C HIS A 19 -2.86 -6.00 -30.82
N ILE A 20 -2.21 -6.21 -31.96
CA ILE A 20 -1.28 -5.32 -32.65
C ILE A 20 -2.04 -4.12 -33.16
N GLU A 21 -1.82 -2.92 -32.58
CA GLU A 21 -2.08 -1.67 -33.29
C GLU A 21 -0.88 -0.74 -33.16
N SER A 22 -0.29 -0.48 -34.32
CA SER A 22 0.98 0.17 -34.61
C SER A 22 0.90 1.70 -34.50
N TYR A 23 0.45 2.21 -33.35
CA TYR A 23 0.56 3.63 -33.02
C TYR A 23 1.14 3.79 -31.62
N GLY A 24 2.40 4.23 -31.57
CA GLY A 24 3.12 4.54 -30.35
C GLY A 24 2.37 5.56 -29.50
N ARG A 25 1.66 5.05 -28.49
CA ARG A 25 1.32 5.79 -27.28
C ARG A 25 1.96 5.01 -26.16
N ALA A 26 2.91 5.63 -25.45
CA ALA A 26 3.45 5.06 -24.23
C ALA A 26 2.26 4.79 -23.30
N GLU A 27 1.84 3.53 -23.21
CA GLU A 27 0.73 3.16 -22.35
C GLU A 27 1.17 3.41 -20.93
N GLU A 28 0.45 4.28 -20.22
CA GLU A 28 0.75 4.63 -18.85
C GLU A 28 0.76 3.34 -18.01
N PHE A 29 1.95 2.87 -17.66
CA PHE A 29 2.17 1.86 -16.63
C PHE A 29 1.58 2.40 -15.32
N HIS A 30 0.31 2.13 -15.05
CA HIS A 30 -0.32 2.57 -13.81
C HIS A 30 0.30 1.80 -12.66
N SER A 31 1.02 2.53 -11.80
CA SER A 31 1.58 1.98 -10.58
C SER A 31 0.46 1.39 -9.71
N PRO A 32 0.62 0.15 -9.21
CA PRO A 32 -0.40 -0.47 -8.36
C PRO A 32 -0.66 0.37 -7.10
N LYS A 33 -1.88 0.31 -6.56
CA LYS A 33 -2.31 1.14 -5.42
C LYS A 33 -2.90 0.28 -4.32
N ALA A 34 -2.43 0.46 -3.09
CA ALA A 34 -3.06 -0.11 -1.90
C ALA A 34 -4.20 0.80 -1.43
N HIS A 35 -5.37 0.21 -1.21
CA HIS A 35 -6.57 0.92 -0.77
C HIS A 35 -6.95 0.53 0.66
N LEU A 36 -6.95 1.50 1.57
CA LEU A 36 -7.44 1.34 2.93
C LEU A 36 -8.73 2.13 3.10
N ARG A 37 -9.72 1.52 3.75
CA ARG A 37 -11.02 2.15 4.00
C ARG A 37 -11.56 1.73 5.35
N CYS A 38 -11.80 2.70 6.22
CA CYS A 38 -12.58 2.53 7.44
C CYS A 38 -14.08 2.56 7.15
N SER A 39 -14.89 2.07 8.08
CA SER A 39 -16.34 2.20 8.00
C SER A 39 -16.78 3.67 8.08
N PRO A 40 -17.96 4.03 7.56
CA PRO A 40 -18.48 5.39 7.68
C PRO A 40 -18.48 5.88 9.14
N GLY A 41 -18.02 7.12 9.36
CA GLY A 41 -17.90 7.69 10.71
C GLY A 41 -16.67 7.20 11.48
N GLN A 42 -15.70 6.60 10.80
CA GLN A 42 -14.39 6.25 11.35
C GLN A 42 -13.26 6.82 10.50
N SER A 43 -12.12 7.06 11.13
CA SER A 43 -10.88 7.45 10.45
C SER A 43 -9.73 6.56 10.90
N ILE A 44 -8.72 6.46 10.05
CA ILE A 44 -7.46 5.79 10.38
C ILE A 44 -6.81 6.60 11.51
N SER A 45 -6.73 5.99 12.68
CA SER A 45 -6.19 6.57 13.90
C SER A 45 -4.70 6.29 14.06
N SER A 46 -4.24 5.09 13.67
CA SER A 46 -2.84 4.70 13.70
C SER A 46 -2.55 3.62 12.66
N ILE A 47 -1.26 3.40 12.38
CA ILE A 47 -0.77 2.28 11.59
C ILE A 47 -0.22 1.23 12.56
N LYS A 48 -0.65 -0.03 12.44
CA LYS A 48 -0.10 -1.14 13.22
C LYS A 48 1.13 -1.74 12.55
N PHE A 49 1.08 -1.83 11.22
CA PHE A 49 2.14 -2.43 10.43
C PHE A 49 2.16 -1.82 9.03
N ALA A 50 3.35 -1.58 8.50
CA ALA A 50 3.54 -1.20 7.11
C ALA A 50 4.93 -1.63 6.64
N SER A 51 4.98 -2.45 5.60
CA SER A 51 6.23 -2.92 5.02
C SER A 51 6.11 -3.02 3.50
N PHE A 52 6.99 -2.31 2.80
CA PHE A 52 7.27 -2.49 1.38
C PHE A 52 8.52 -3.35 1.21
N GLY A 53 8.35 -4.55 0.65
CA GLY A 53 9.43 -5.54 0.59
C GLY A 53 8.87 -6.96 0.48
N THR A 54 9.33 -7.86 1.35
CA THR A 54 8.89 -9.28 1.39
C THR A 54 8.23 -9.63 2.72
N PRO A 55 7.15 -8.92 3.14
CA PRO A 55 6.51 -9.19 4.42
C PRO A 55 5.98 -10.63 4.50
N LEU A 56 5.92 -11.15 5.73
CA LEU A 56 5.44 -12.49 6.04
C LEU A 56 4.11 -12.40 6.82
N GLY A 57 3.37 -13.51 6.85
CA GLY A 57 2.09 -13.59 7.56
C GLY A 57 0.92 -13.00 6.77
N THR A 58 -0.17 -12.70 7.48
CA THR A 58 -1.42 -12.17 6.90
C THR A 58 -1.98 -11.06 7.78
N CYS A 59 -3.05 -10.39 7.33
CA CYS A 59 -3.75 -9.34 8.09
C CYS A 59 -3.99 -9.74 9.57
N GLY A 60 -3.50 -8.92 10.51
CA GLY A 60 -3.54 -9.20 11.95
C GLY A 60 -2.34 -9.96 12.51
N SER A 61 -1.46 -10.48 11.64
CA SER A 61 -0.27 -11.27 12.01
C SER A 61 0.95 -10.96 11.13
N TYR A 62 0.95 -9.79 10.48
CA TYR A 62 2.04 -9.38 9.61
C TYR A 62 3.36 -9.29 10.36
N GLN A 63 4.42 -9.75 9.71
CA GLN A 63 5.78 -9.69 10.21
C GLN A 63 6.70 -9.11 9.14
N GLN A 64 7.71 -8.38 9.60
CA GLN A 64 8.76 -7.89 8.71
C GLN A 64 9.53 -9.08 8.15
N GLY A 65 9.69 -9.11 6.82
CA GLY A 65 10.50 -10.12 6.16
C GLY A 65 11.95 -9.68 5.93
N PRO A 66 12.74 -10.51 5.22
CA PRO A 66 14.17 -10.27 5.01
C PRO A 66 14.46 -9.02 4.18
N CYS A 67 13.54 -8.62 3.30
CA CYS A 67 13.59 -7.33 2.61
C CYS A 67 12.48 -6.40 3.11
N HIS A 68 12.87 -5.19 3.49
CA HIS A 68 11.97 -4.15 3.99
C HIS A 68 12.55 -2.76 3.71
N ALA A 69 11.75 -1.85 3.14
CA ALA A 69 12.09 -0.44 3.05
C ALA A 69 11.81 0.26 4.40
N PRO A 70 12.80 0.82 5.10
CA PRO A 70 12.60 1.44 6.41
C PRO A 70 11.58 2.58 6.43
N ALA A 71 11.47 3.33 5.33
CA ALA A 71 10.52 4.44 5.22
C ALA A 71 9.05 4.00 5.07
N SER A 72 8.77 2.69 4.93
CA SER A 72 7.43 2.14 4.67
C SER A 72 6.40 2.62 5.67
N TYR A 73 6.75 2.58 6.96
CA TYR A 73 5.85 2.98 8.03
C TYR A 73 5.53 4.48 7.98
N ASP A 74 6.57 5.31 8.00
CA ASP A 74 6.42 6.77 8.06
C ASP A 74 5.63 7.34 6.87
N ILE A 75 5.84 6.78 5.67
CA ILE A 75 5.13 7.20 4.46
C ILE A 75 3.63 6.88 4.56
N VAL A 76 3.30 5.66 5.00
CA VAL A 76 1.91 5.22 5.14
C VAL A 76 1.24 6.01 6.26
N GLU A 77 1.92 6.18 7.40
CA GLU A 77 1.42 6.95 8.54
C GLU A 77 1.05 8.38 8.13
N LYS A 78 2.01 9.09 7.53
CA LYS A 78 1.82 10.47 7.05
C LYS A 78 0.70 10.60 6.01
N LYS A 79 0.51 9.60 5.16
CA LYS A 79 -0.52 9.64 4.10
C LYS A 79 -1.92 9.30 4.62
N CYS A 80 -2.03 8.43 5.62
CA CYS A 80 -3.28 7.76 5.96
C CYS A 80 -3.92 8.23 7.27
N ILE A 81 -3.15 8.65 8.29
CA ILE A 81 -3.74 9.08 9.57
C ILE A 81 -4.73 10.23 9.35
N GLY A 82 -5.85 10.17 10.08
CA GLY A 82 -6.93 11.15 10.06
C GLY A 82 -7.93 10.99 8.91
N LYS A 83 -7.70 10.05 7.97
CA LYS A 83 -8.57 9.86 6.81
C LYS A 83 -9.45 8.62 6.96
N GLU A 84 -10.69 8.69 6.49
CA GLU A 84 -11.56 7.51 6.35
C GLU A 84 -11.05 6.57 5.24
N ARG A 85 -10.55 7.15 4.15
CA ARG A 85 -10.02 6.44 2.98
C ARG A 85 -8.58 6.89 2.70
N CYS A 86 -7.69 5.93 2.52
CA CYS A 86 -6.30 6.18 2.14
C CYS A 86 -5.91 5.34 0.92
N ILE A 87 -5.17 5.96 0.00
CA ILE A 87 -4.64 5.30 -1.19
C ILE A 87 -3.13 5.50 -1.20
N VAL A 88 -2.39 4.41 -1.26
CA VAL A 88 -0.91 4.42 -1.29
C VAL A 88 -0.45 3.82 -2.61
N THR A 89 0.11 4.67 -3.48
CA THR A 89 0.71 4.23 -4.73
C THR A 89 2.02 3.49 -4.47
N ILE A 90 2.16 2.32 -5.07
CA ILE A 90 3.33 1.45 -4.95
C ILE A 90 4.30 1.77 -6.08
N ALA A 91 5.39 2.42 -5.72
CA ALA A 91 6.50 2.69 -6.60
C ALA A 91 7.77 2.74 -5.75
N ASN A 92 8.89 2.22 -6.25
CA ASN A 92 10.16 2.28 -5.53
C ASN A 92 10.50 3.72 -5.12
N SER A 93 10.29 4.69 -6.02
CA SER A 93 10.48 6.12 -5.76
C SER A 93 9.66 6.66 -4.59
N ASN A 94 8.49 6.08 -4.28
CA ASN A 94 7.68 6.53 -3.15
C ASN A 94 8.25 6.05 -1.81
N PHE A 95 8.94 4.91 -1.79
CA PHE A 95 9.48 4.28 -0.59
C PHE A 95 10.99 4.48 -0.41
N GLY A 96 11.60 5.31 -1.26
CA GLY A 96 13.02 5.66 -1.21
C GLY A 96 13.87 4.83 -2.18
N GLN A 97 15.04 4.39 -1.72
CA GLN A 97 15.90 3.49 -2.49
C GLN A 97 15.32 2.06 -2.44
N ASP A 98 15.45 1.31 -3.54
CA ASP A 98 14.97 -0.08 -3.61
C ASP A 98 15.68 -0.91 -2.53
N PRO A 99 14.94 -1.46 -1.54
CA PRO A 99 15.53 -2.23 -0.45
C PRO A 99 16.07 -3.59 -0.89
N CYS A 100 15.60 -4.12 -2.04
CA CYS A 100 16.05 -5.39 -2.58
C CYS A 100 15.85 -5.42 -4.11
N PRO A 101 16.92 -5.13 -4.88
CA PRO A 101 16.88 -5.24 -6.34
C PRO A 101 16.56 -6.68 -6.78
N ASN A 102 15.81 -6.82 -7.88
CA ASN A 102 15.42 -8.10 -8.47
C ASN A 102 14.54 -9.02 -7.59
N VAL A 103 14.01 -8.50 -6.49
CA VAL A 103 13.01 -9.20 -5.67
C VAL A 103 11.65 -8.57 -5.91
N LEU A 104 10.63 -9.40 -6.13
CA LEU A 104 9.25 -8.94 -6.21
C LEU A 104 8.77 -8.47 -4.83
N LYS A 105 8.59 -7.15 -4.72
CA LYS A 105 8.15 -6.48 -3.51
C LYS A 105 6.63 -6.37 -3.45
N ARG A 106 6.13 -6.33 -2.23
CA ARG A 106 4.73 -6.12 -1.90
C ARG A 106 4.65 -5.08 -0.79
N LEU A 107 3.63 -4.24 -0.85
CA LEU A 107 3.25 -3.36 0.24
C LEU A 107 2.15 -4.04 1.04
N SER A 108 2.43 -4.40 2.29
CA SER A 108 1.44 -4.89 3.24
C SER A 108 1.26 -3.85 4.34
N VAL A 109 0.02 -3.44 4.58
CA VAL A 109 -0.36 -2.43 5.57
C VAL A 109 -1.49 -2.96 6.44
N GLU A 110 -1.40 -2.69 7.74
CA GLU A 110 -2.48 -2.83 8.71
C GLU A 110 -2.68 -1.50 9.44
N ALA A 111 -3.90 -0.98 9.41
CA ALA A 111 -4.28 0.28 9.99
C ALA A 111 -5.42 0.11 11.00
N VAL A 112 -5.45 0.96 12.02
CA VAL A 112 -6.48 0.97 13.06
C VAL A 112 -7.47 2.08 12.79
N CYS A 113 -8.74 1.74 12.65
CA CYS A 113 -9.84 2.66 12.52
C CYS A 113 -10.45 2.98 13.91
N ALA A 114 -10.67 4.25 14.18
CA ALA A 114 -11.37 4.75 15.36
C ALA A 114 -12.55 5.64 14.94
N PRO A 115 -13.60 5.74 15.77
CA PRO A 115 -14.67 6.71 15.54
C PRO A 115 -14.09 8.11 15.36
N THR A 116 -14.50 8.78 14.29
CA THR A 116 -14.25 10.21 14.13
C THR A 116 -15.11 10.91 15.17
N ASN A 117 -14.49 11.45 16.23
CA ASN A 117 -15.18 12.36 17.14
C ASN A 117 -15.45 13.65 16.36
N TRP A 118 -16.53 13.67 15.58
CA TRP A 118 -17.06 14.89 14.97
C TRP A 118 -17.57 15.79 16.10
N ARG A 119 -16.68 16.57 16.71
CA ARG A 119 -17.06 17.81 17.39
C ARG A 119 -17.09 18.90 16.32
N GLY A 120 -18.20 18.93 15.58
CA GLY A 120 -18.59 20.03 14.70
C GLY A 120 -19.87 20.65 15.23
#